data_AF-A0AAD9MEM8-F1
#
_entry.id   AF-A0AAD9MEM8-F1
#
_cell.length_a   1.000
_cell.length_b   1.000
_cell.length_c   1.000
_cell.angle_alpha   90.00
_cell.angle_beta   90.00
_cell.angle_gamma   90.00
#
_symmetry.space_group_name_H-M   'P 1'
#
loop_
_entity.id
_entity.type
_entity.pdbx_description
1 polymer ?
#
loop_
_entity_poly.entity_id
_entity_poly.type
_entity_poly.pdbx_seq_one_letter_code
_entity_poly.pdbx_strand_id
1 'polypeptide(L)'
;MRTKGWLSSKCFISVLDDWVGKEARPISLRQLMVFGRSLTESRLLGSANYVRTELPTRIAHRIRDMQQLPYVVVTNPHINEVYDLYYDAFDTFRKRISRRVIAEQHLSLTETYHEPWFSPGAKLFDSEFVGEVLTKCNAKDVVDRCGKTVQEIMRRAYGPGVSLPSIKIAGHLDATFPYILSHLEYIIGELLRNSIQAVAERYQESSATPAVDTPSPPPIEITICESSQHVIIRVSDQGGGIARDVMPHLWSFSKGPASGRLLANLGQVPRLAATMQELQAGAEQARGDRTHEPNQQDGTPDQKRGSDRGDNSLASLSSRPPNLRLGMGLPLSRVYAEYWAGSLALHSLEGYGVDAFLQISKLGNKNEQLTTRASIDAV
;
A
#
# COMPACT_ATOMS: atom_id res chain seq x y z
N MET A 1 -23.27 25.32 -16.48
CA MET A 1 -24.25 25.15 -15.37
C MET A 1 -24.83 23.74 -15.40
N ARG A 2 -24.28 22.82 -14.61
CA ARG A 2 -24.93 21.55 -14.21
C ARG A 2 -24.50 21.25 -12.77
N THR A 3 -25.16 21.91 -11.82
CA THR A 3 -25.06 21.66 -10.37
C THR A 3 -26.00 20.52 -9.97
N LYS A 4 -25.91 19.37 -10.65
CA LYS A 4 -26.61 18.14 -10.25
C LYS A 4 -25.59 17.22 -9.58
N GLY A 5 -25.34 17.41 -8.29
CA GLY A 5 -24.44 16.51 -7.54
C GLY A 5 -24.75 16.46 -6.05
N TRP A 6 -25.08 17.61 -5.46
CA TRP A 6 -25.13 17.71 -3.99
C TRP A 6 -26.53 17.66 -3.39
N LEU A 7 -27.56 17.93 -4.20
CA LEU A 7 -28.98 17.87 -3.81
C LEU A 7 -29.67 16.75 -4.59
N SER A 8 -29.27 15.51 -4.34
CA SER A 8 -30.08 14.36 -4.74
C SER A 8 -31.33 14.30 -3.86
N SER A 9 -32.47 13.93 -4.46
CA SER A 9 -33.83 13.97 -3.91
C SER A 9 -33.91 13.45 -2.46
N LYS A 10 -34.78 14.04 -1.60
CA LYS A 10 -34.94 13.72 -0.16
C LYS A 10 -34.91 12.22 0.22
N CYS A 11 -35.34 11.32 -0.66
CA CYS A 11 -35.31 9.86 -0.49
C CYS A 11 -33.90 9.21 -0.59
N PHE A 12 -32.94 9.88 -1.22
CA PHE A 12 -31.56 9.38 -1.38
C PHE A 12 -30.65 9.78 -0.22
N ILE A 13 -30.89 10.93 0.39
CA ILE A 13 -30.21 11.36 1.62
C ILE A 13 -30.55 10.40 2.77
N SER A 14 -31.83 9.99 2.89
CA SER A 14 -32.27 9.07 3.94
C SER A 14 -31.60 7.69 3.85
N VAL A 15 -31.38 7.16 2.65
CA VAL A 15 -30.71 5.86 2.49
C VAL A 15 -29.25 5.94 2.92
N LEU A 16 -28.53 7.01 2.55
CA LEU A 16 -27.16 7.19 3.01
C LEU A 16 -27.10 7.33 4.53
N ASP A 17 -28.02 8.10 5.13
CA ASP A 17 -28.13 8.26 6.59
C ASP A 17 -28.31 6.91 7.31
N ASP A 18 -29.15 6.00 6.78
CA ASP A 18 -29.35 4.66 7.33
C ASP A 18 -28.06 3.82 7.36
N TRP A 19 -27.20 3.97 6.34
CA TRP A 19 -25.91 3.28 6.29
C TRP A 19 -24.85 3.96 7.14
N VAL A 20 -24.86 5.29 7.23
CA VAL A 20 -23.99 6.06 8.12
C VAL A 20 -24.26 5.73 9.59
N GLY A 21 -25.53 5.51 9.96
CA GLY A 21 -25.92 5.13 11.32
C GLY A 21 -25.45 3.73 11.77
N LYS A 22 -24.93 2.90 10.86
CA LYS A 22 -24.39 1.58 11.21
C LYS A 22 -22.96 1.72 11.73
N GLU A 23 -22.64 1.01 12.80
CA GLU A 23 -21.26 0.93 13.29
C GLU A 23 -20.42 0.00 12.40
N ALA A 24 -19.22 0.45 12.04
CA ALA A 24 -18.24 -0.38 11.34
C ALA A 24 -17.67 -1.42 12.30
N ARG A 25 -17.54 -2.68 11.84
CA ARG A 25 -16.98 -3.76 12.66
C ARG A 25 -15.50 -3.89 12.32
N PRO A 26 -14.57 -3.55 13.22
CA PRO A 26 -13.15 -3.65 12.92
C PRO A 26 -12.67 -5.11 12.97
N ILE A 27 -11.70 -5.44 12.13
CA ILE A 27 -11.08 -6.78 12.07
C ILE A 27 -9.61 -6.71 12.51
N SER A 28 -9.09 -7.80 13.07
CA SER A 28 -7.67 -8.01 13.36
C SER A 28 -6.99 -8.93 12.33
N LEU A 29 -5.66 -8.78 12.13
CA LEU A 29 -4.88 -9.69 11.27
C LEU A 29 -5.06 -11.16 11.67
N ARG A 30 -5.14 -11.43 12.98
CA ARG A 30 -5.37 -12.77 13.52
C ARG A 30 -6.70 -13.34 13.07
N GLN A 31 -7.77 -12.54 13.06
CA GLN A 31 -9.08 -12.98 12.56
C GLN A 31 -9.02 -13.33 11.07
N LEU A 32 -8.36 -12.51 10.24
CA LEU A 32 -8.17 -12.80 8.81
C LEU A 32 -7.43 -14.12 8.58
N MET A 33 -6.34 -14.34 9.33
CA MET A 33 -5.56 -15.58 9.25
C MET A 33 -6.37 -16.80 9.71
N VAL A 34 -7.02 -16.73 10.87
CA VAL A 34 -7.77 -17.86 11.45
C VAL A 34 -8.94 -18.23 10.56
N PHE A 35 -9.58 -17.23 9.95
CA PHE A 35 -10.70 -17.44 9.05
C PHE A 35 -10.29 -18.25 7.82
N GLY A 36 -9.18 -17.88 7.16
CA GLY A 36 -8.75 -18.53 5.92
C GLY A 36 -7.91 -19.80 6.09
N ARG A 37 -7.56 -20.21 7.32
CA ARG A 37 -6.86 -21.49 7.60
C ARG A 37 -7.66 -22.76 7.26
N SER A 38 -8.99 -22.68 7.29
CA SER A 38 -9.86 -23.77 6.84
C SER A 38 -11.03 -23.18 6.07
N LEU A 39 -10.99 -23.29 4.75
CA LEU A 39 -12.01 -22.75 3.87
C LEU A 39 -13.13 -23.78 3.74
N THR A 40 -14.28 -23.49 4.35
CA THR A 40 -15.52 -24.24 4.14
C THR A 40 -16.52 -23.34 3.43
N GLU A 41 -17.49 -23.94 2.74
CA GLU A 41 -18.57 -23.20 2.09
C GLU A 41 -19.24 -22.22 3.07
N SER A 42 -19.65 -22.69 4.25
CA SER A 42 -20.25 -21.85 5.30
C SER A 42 -19.38 -20.66 5.70
N ARG A 43 -18.05 -20.83 5.80
CA ARG A 43 -17.13 -19.73 6.05
C ARG A 43 -17.05 -18.79 4.87
N LEU A 44 -16.90 -19.29 3.65
CA LEU A 44 -16.88 -18.44 2.45
C LEU A 44 -18.14 -17.57 2.36
N LEU A 45 -19.32 -18.13 2.64
CA LEU A 45 -20.58 -17.39 2.72
C LEU A 45 -20.60 -16.38 3.87
N GLY A 46 -20.01 -16.72 5.02
CA GLY A 46 -19.80 -15.79 6.13
C GLY A 46 -18.95 -14.58 5.73
N SER A 47 -17.85 -14.80 4.99
CA SER A 47 -17.00 -13.73 4.46
C SER A 47 -17.75 -12.84 3.48
N ALA A 48 -18.45 -13.45 2.52
CA ALA A 48 -19.22 -12.73 1.52
C ALA A 48 -20.32 -11.86 2.17
N ASN A 49 -21.01 -12.39 3.18
CA ASN A 49 -22.01 -11.65 3.95
C ASN A 49 -21.40 -10.51 4.76
N TYR A 50 -20.24 -10.72 5.36
CA TYR A 50 -19.50 -9.68 6.09
C TYR A 50 -19.09 -8.54 5.16
N VAL A 51 -18.42 -8.85 4.04
CA VAL A 51 -17.97 -7.87 3.04
C VAL A 51 -19.17 -7.11 2.46
N ARG A 52 -20.28 -7.80 2.20
CA ARG A 52 -21.53 -7.20 1.72
C ARG A 52 -22.07 -6.10 2.64
N THR A 53 -21.95 -6.26 3.96
CA THR A 53 -22.43 -5.27 4.93
C THR A 53 -21.38 -4.21 5.23
N GLU A 54 -20.11 -4.57 5.26
CA GLU A 54 -19.04 -3.70 5.74
C GLU A 54 -18.55 -2.72 4.68
N LEU A 55 -18.39 -3.15 3.42
CA LEU A 55 -17.92 -2.24 2.36
C LEU A 55 -18.86 -1.03 2.17
N PRO A 56 -20.19 -1.20 2.01
CA PRO A 56 -21.08 -0.05 1.87
C PRO A 56 -21.10 0.83 3.12
N THR A 57 -21.00 0.24 4.32
CA THR A 57 -20.97 0.99 5.59
C THR A 57 -19.74 1.89 5.66
N ARG A 58 -18.54 1.34 5.38
CA ARG A 58 -17.29 2.11 5.40
C ARG A 58 -17.26 3.20 4.33
N ILE A 59 -17.74 2.89 3.12
CA ILE A 59 -17.85 3.89 2.04
C ILE A 59 -18.84 4.99 2.44
N ALA A 60 -19.99 4.66 3.05
CA ALA A 60 -20.95 5.64 3.54
C ALA A 60 -20.34 6.58 4.58
N HIS A 61 -19.57 6.05 5.54
CA HIS A 61 -18.83 6.87 6.51
C HIS A 61 -17.83 7.80 5.81
N ARG A 62 -17.07 7.32 4.81
CA ARG A 62 -16.15 8.17 4.03
C ARG A 62 -16.87 9.26 3.24
N ILE A 63 -18.02 8.96 2.63
CA ILE A 63 -18.86 9.95 1.94
C ILE A 63 -19.31 11.02 2.95
N ARG A 64 -19.75 10.62 4.15
CA ARG A 64 -20.14 11.56 5.21
C ARG A 64 -18.97 12.44 5.66
N ASP A 65 -17.78 11.88 5.81
CA ASP A 65 -16.57 12.66 6.17
C ASP A 65 -16.24 13.70 5.09
N MET A 66 -16.36 13.34 3.81
CA MET A 66 -16.18 14.29 2.70
C MET A 66 -17.22 15.41 2.69
N GLN A 67 -18.48 15.09 3.02
CA GLN A 67 -19.56 16.08 3.14
C GLN A 67 -19.35 17.08 4.29
N GLN A 68 -18.57 16.71 5.30
CA GLN A 68 -18.22 17.57 6.45
C GLN A 68 -16.94 18.39 6.25
N LEU A 69 -16.33 18.34 5.06
CA LEU A 69 -15.17 19.17 4.73
C LEU A 69 -15.59 20.64 4.57
N PRO A 70 -14.67 21.60 4.81
CA PRO A 70 -14.94 23.02 4.55
C PRO A 70 -15.42 23.24 3.12
N TYR A 71 -16.41 24.12 2.93
CA TYR A 71 -17.05 24.35 1.63
C TYR A 71 -16.04 24.58 0.49
N VAL A 72 -14.98 25.35 0.73
CA VAL A 72 -13.93 25.63 -0.27
C VAL A 72 -13.25 24.36 -0.81
N VAL A 73 -13.08 23.33 0.05
CA VAL A 73 -12.50 22.05 -0.34
C VAL A 73 -13.50 21.23 -1.14
N VAL A 74 -14.76 21.23 -0.72
CA VAL A 74 -15.85 20.50 -1.37
C VAL A 74 -16.14 21.06 -2.78
N THR A 75 -15.96 22.36 -2.99
CA THR A 75 -16.12 22.98 -4.31
C THR A 75 -14.99 22.67 -5.29
N ASN A 76 -13.90 22.03 -4.84
CA ASN A 76 -12.79 21.68 -5.71
C ASN A 76 -13.22 20.58 -6.70
N PRO A 77 -13.03 20.75 -8.02
CA PRO A 77 -13.46 19.76 -9.02
C PRO A 77 -12.86 18.37 -8.82
N HIS A 78 -11.59 18.28 -8.38
CA HIS A 78 -10.92 17.00 -8.15
C HIS A 78 -11.48 16.27 -6.92
N ILE A 79 -11.83 17.02 -5.87
CA ILE A 79 -12.49 16.43 -4.69
C ILE A 79 -13.90 15.99 -5.04
N ASN A 80 -14.62 16.77 -5.86
CA ASN A 80 -15.95 16.40 -6.32
C ASN A 80 -15.92 15.13 -7.20
N GLU A 81 -14.92 14.96 -8.06
CA GLU A 81 -14.75 13.72 -8.84
C GLU A 81 -14.52 12.50 -7.94
N VAL A 82 -13.68 12.62 -6.91
CA VAL A 82 -13.50 11.53 -5.92
C VAL A 82 -14.78 11.25 -5.15
N TYR A 83 -15.51 12.30 -4.76
CA TYR A 83 -16.81 12.15 -4.10
C TYR A 83 -17.80 11.38 -4.99
N ASP A 84 -17.90 11.76 -6.27
CA ASP A 84 -18.78 11.10 -7.24
C ASP A 84 -18.38 9.62 -7.42
N LEU A 85 -17.08 9.30 -7.49
CA LEU A 85 -16.59 7.91 -7.54
C LEU A 85 -16.97 7.10 -6.30
N TYR A 86 -16.82 7.68 -5.10
CA TYR A 86 -17.21 7.01 -3.85
C TYR A 86 -18.72 6.81 -3.78
N TYR A 87 -19.49 7.80 -4.23
CA TYR A 87 -20.94 7.74 -4.26
C TYR A 87 -21.44 6.69 -5.26
N ASP A 88 -20.87 6.64 -6.46
CA ASP A 88 -21.18 5.63 -7.48
C ASP A 88 -20.79 4.23 -7.02
N ALA A 89 -19.67 4.07 -6.33
CA ALA A 89 -19.27 2.81 -5.71
C ALA A 89 -20.30 2.38 -4.63
N PHE A 90 -20.69 3.28 -3.74
CA PHE A 90 -21.73 3.03 -2.72
C PHE A 90 -23.06 2.63 -3.35
N ASP A 91 -23.50 3.38 -4.37
CA ASP A 91 -24.75 3.13 -5.08
C ASP A 91 -24.71 1.80 -5.85
N THR A 92 -23.56 1.47 -6.45
CA THR A 92 -23.33 0.19 -7.12
C THR A 92 -23.37 -0.95 -6.11
N PHE A 93 -22.64 -0.86 -5.01
CA PHE A 93 -22.61 -1.90 -4.00
C PHE A 93 -23.97 -2.12 -3.36
N ARG A 94 -24.69 -1.06 -2.96
CA ARG A 94 -26.05 -1.23 -2.39
C ARG A 94 -27.05 -1.81 -3.41
N LYS A 95 -26.99 -1.41 -4.69
CA LYS A 95 -27.99 -1.82 -5.72
C LYS A 95 -27.68 -3.19 -6.33
N ARG A 96 -26.40 -3.52 -6.53
CA ARG A 96 -25.94 -4.76 -7.17
C ARG A 96 -25.73 -5.90 -6.18
N ILE A 97 -25.18 -5.66 -4.99
CA ILE A 97 -24.86 -6.75 -4.06
C ILE A 97 -26.14 -7.48 -3.62
N SER A 98 -27.26 -6.78 -3.41
CA SER A 98 -28.52 -7.45 -3.04
C SER A 98 -29.05 -8.42 -4.10
N ARG A 99 -28.75 -8.24 -5.39
CA ARG A 99 -29.36 -9.02 -6.49
C ARG A 99 -28.39 -9.98 -7.14
N ARG A 100 -27.14 -9.56 -7.37
CA ARG A 100 -26.13 -10.33 -8.09
C ARG A 100 -25.38 -11.28 -7.18
N VAL A 101 -25.09 -10.91 -5.93
CA VAL A 101 -24.41 -11.83 -4.99
C VAL A 101 -25.30 -13.02 -4.64
N ILE A 102 -26.62 -12.84 -4.50
CA ILE A 102 -27.53 -13.97 -4.27
C ILE A 102 -27.57 -14.89 -5.50
N ALA A 103 -27.65 -14.32 -6.71
CA ALA A 103 -27.73 -15.09 -7.95
C ALA A 103 -26.40 -15.80 -8.30
N GLU A 104 -25.27 -15.12 -8.22
CA GLU A 104 -23.95 -15.69 -8.50
C GLU A 104 -23.48 -16.66 -7.41
N GLN A 105 -23.83 -16.41 -6.14
CA GLN A 105 -23.61 -17.39 -5.08
C GLN A 105 -24.46 -18.64 -5.31
N HIS A 106 -25.72 -18.53 -5.75
CA HIS A 106 -26.52 -19.72 -6.07
C HIS A 106 -25.96 -20.49 -7.28
N LEU A 107 -25.52 -19.79 -8.33
CA LEU A 107 -24.88 -20.39 -9.51
C LEU A 107 -23.55 -21.08 -9.17
N SER A 108 -22.65 -20.39 -8.45
CA SER A 108 -21.34 -20.92 -8.08
C SER A 108 -21.41 -22.06 -7.06
N LEU A 109 -22.35 -22.00 -6.09
CA LEU A 109 -22.60 -23.12 -5.16
C LEU A 109 -23.18 -24.34 -5.88
N THR A 110 -24.06 -24.13 -6.86
CA THR A 110 -24.63 -25.21 -7.68
C THR A 110 -23.55 -25.86 -8.54
N GLU A 111 -22.70 -25.07 -9.20
CA GLU A 111 -21.57 -25.58 -9.98
C GLU A 111 -20.59 -26.35 -9.09
N THR A 112 -20.19 -25.79 -7.95
CA THR A 112 -19.22 -26.43 -7.03
C THR A 112 -19.78 -27.69 -6.35
N TYR A 113 -21.09 -27.76 -6.09
CA TYR A 113 -21.76 -28.95 -5.54
C TYR A 113 -21.85 -30.10 -6.55
N HIS A 114 -21.90 -29.79 -7.85
CA HIS A 114 -21.96 -30.78 -8.93
C HIS A 114 -20.59 -31.20 -9.48
N GLU A 115 -19.50 -30.63 -8.98
CA GLU A 115 -18.14 -31.00 -9.38
C GLU A 115 -17.70 -32.36 -8.78
N PRO A 116 -17.21 -33.32 -9.58
CA PRO A 116 -16.88 -34.68 -9.12
C PRO A 116 -15.79 -34.78 -8.04
N TRP A 117 -14.99 -33.73 -7.86
CA TRP A 117 -13.84 -33.67 -6.94
C TRP A 117 -14.17 -32.96 -5.62
N PHE A 118 -15.37 -32.40 -5.46
CA PHE A 118 -15.75 -31.71 -4.23
C PHE A 118 -16.14 -32.71 -3.13
N SER A 119 -15.27 -32.85 -2.13
CA SER A 119 -15.53 -33.63 -0.90
C SER A 119 -15.59 -32.69 0.31
N PRO A 120 -16.67 -32.69 1.12
CA PRO A 120 -16.75 -31.87 2.33
C PRO A 120 -15.60 -32.15 3.29
N GLY A 121 -14.75 -31.14 3.56
CA GLY A 121 -13.71 -31.21 4.60
C GLY A 121 -12.26 -31.46 4.14
N ALA A 122 -11.93 -31.26 2.87
CA ALA A 122 -10.54 -31.36 2.40
C ALA A 122 -9.62 -30.30 3.07
N LYS A 123 -8.53 -30.75 3.70
CA LYS A 123 -7.48 -29.88 4.25
C LYS A 123 -6.58 -29.39 3.11
N LEU A 124 -6.45 -28.07 2.96
CA LEU A 124 -5.46 -27.47 2.06
C LEU A 124 -4.07 -27.59 2.68
N PHE A 125 -3.11 -28.06 1.88
CA PHE A 125 -1.69 -28.08 2.22
C PHE A 125 -1.13 -26.67 2.36
N ASP A 126 -0.04 -26.60 3.13
CA ASP A 126 0.74 -25.44 3.59
C ASP A 126 0.94 -24.34 2.51
N SER A 127 -0.03 -23.44 2.34
CA SER A 127 0.15 -22.21 1.58
C SER A 127 0.57 -21.11 2.53
N GLU A 128 1.77 -20.55 2.37
CA GLU A 128 2.29 -19.46 3.22
C GLU A 128 1.38 -18.20 3.22
N PHE A 129 0.45 -18.12 2.27
CA PHE A 129 -0.53 -17.05 2.14
C PHE A 129 -1.93 -17.49 2.57
N VAL A 130 -2.61 -16.62 3.33
CA VAL A 130 -4.04 -16.70 3.63
C VAL A 130 -4.69 -15.39 3.15
N GLY A 131 -5.27 -15.42 1.94
CA GLY A 131 -5.71 -14.19 1.26
C GLY A 131 -4.52 -13.29 0.92
N GLU A 132 -4.59 -12.00 1.25
CA GLU A 132 -3.47 -11.05 1.13
C GLU A 132 -2.48 -11.11 2.30
N VAL A 133 -2.80 -11.84 3.37
CA VAL A 133 -1.94 -11.93 4.56
C VAL A 133 -0.90 -13.04 4.33
N LEU A 134 0.38 -12.67 4.39
CA LEU A 134 1.49 -13.61 4.41
C LEU A 134 1.70 -14.08 5.85
N THR A 135 1.49 -15.37 6.10
CA THR A 135 1.51 -15.95 7.45
C THR A 135 2.92 -16.03 8.05
N LYS A 136 3.94 -16.10 7.19
CA LYS A 136 5.37 -16.07 7.54
C LYS A 136 6.08 -15.01 6.72
N CYS A 137 5.86 -13.74 7.04
CA CYS A 137 6.59 -12.65 6.39
C CYS A 137 8.00 -12.55 7.01
N ASN A 138 9.04 -12.85 6.24
CA ASN A 138 10.43 -12.63 6.65
C ASN A 138 10.83 -11.17 6.39
N ALA A 139 11.19 -10.43 7.45
CA ALA A 139 11.54 -9.01 7.33
C ALA A 139 12.78 -8.76 6.45
N LYS A 140 13.82 -9.60 6.57
CA LYS A 140 15.05 -9.47 5.79
C LYS A 140 14.75 -9.57 4.30
N ASP A 141 13.96 -10.55 3.89
CA ASP A 141 13.64 -10.78 2.47
C ASP A 141 12.83 -9.62 1.86
N VAL A 142 11.93 -9.02 2.64
CA VAL A 142 11.19 -7.82 2.20
C VAL A 142 12.13 -6.64 2.05
N VAL A 143 13.01 -6.41 3.03
CA VAL A 143 14.02 -5.35 2.99
C VAL A 143 14.97 -5.52 1.80
N ASP A 144 15.47 -6.73 1.56
CA ASP A 144 16.36 -7.03 0.43
C ASP A 144 15.69 -6.75 -0.91
N ARG A 145 14.43 -7.18 -1.08
CA ARG A 145 13.67 -6.94 -2.32
C ARG A 145 13.40 -5.46 -2.53
N CYS A 146 12.88 -4.76 -1.52
CA CYS A 146 12.65 -3.32 -1.59
C CYS A 146 13.95 -2.55 -1.87
N GLY A 147 15.05 -2.91 -1.21
CA GLY A 147 16.35 -2.28 -1.39
C GLY A 147 16.88 -2.39 -2.81
N LYS A 148 16.83 -3.60 -3.41
CA LYS A 148 17.23 -3.82 -4.81
C LYS A 148 16.38 -2.97 -5.78
N THR A 149 15.05 -3.00 -5.60
CA THR A 149 14.13 -2.24 -6.44
C THR A 149 14.38 -0.74 -6.36
N VAL A 150 14.56 -0.19 -5.15
CA VAL A 150 14.81 1.24 -4.97
C VAL A 150 16.18 1.63 -5.52
N GLN A 151 17.23 0.84 -5.29
CA GLN A 151 18.55 1.12 -5.88
C GLN A 151 18.49 1.13 -7.42
N GLU A 152 17.76 0.20 -8.03
CA GLU A 152 17.56 0.18 -9.49
C GLU A 152 16.83 1.43 -10.00
N ILE A 153 15.75 1.84 -9.33
CA ILE A 153 15.03 3.08 -9.64
C ILE A 153 15.97 4.31 -9.54
N MET A 154 16.82 4.35 -8.52
CA MET A 154 17.78 5.43 -8.31
C MET A 154 18.86 5.45 -9.41
N ARG A 155 19.42 4.29 -9.79
CA ARG A 155 20.39 4.21 -10.91
C ARG A 155 19.79 4.70 -12.22
N ARG A 156 18.53 4.37 -12.50
CA ARG A 156 17.84 4.86 -13.71
C ARG A 156 17.65 6.36 -13.71
N ALA A 157 17.40 6.96 -12.55
CA ALA A 157 17.11 8.38 -12.42
C ALA A 157 18.36 9.27 -12.41
N TYR A 158 19.42 8.87 -11.70
CA TYR A 158 20.66 9.63 -11.56
C TYR A 158 21.77 9.20 -12.55
N GLY A 159 21.52 8.14 -13.33
CA GLY A 159 22.44 7.59 -14.33
C GLY A 159 23.34 6.47 -13.80
N PRO A 160 23.98 5.68 -14.69
CA PRO A 160 24.72 4.47 -14.33
C PRO A 160 26.00 4.71 -13.51
N GLY A 161 26.52 5.95 -13.48
CA GLY A 161 27.72 6.33 -12.72
C GLY A 161 27.46 6.77 -11.27
N VAL A 162 26.21 6.76 -10.80
CA VAL A 162 25.88 7.20 -9.43
C VAL A 162 26.40 6.20 -8.39
N SER A 163 27.19 6.69 -7.44
CA SER A 163 27.59 5.90 -6.27
C SER A 163 26.43 5.84 -5.28
N LEU A 164 25.80 4.68 -5.13
CA LEU A 164 24.70 4.46 -4.19
C LEU A 164 25.18 3.77 -2.91
N PRO A 165 24.59 4.08 -1.75
CA PRO A 165 24.91 3.40 -0.50
C PRO A 165 24.55 1.92 -0.57
N SER A 166 25.42 1.09 0.03
CA SER A 166 25.11 -0.31 0.29
C SER A 166 24.10 -0.41 1.45
N ILE A 167 23.31 -1.48 1.46
CA ILE A 167 22.33 -1.75 2.53
C ILE A 167 22.89 -2.88 3.39
N LYS A 168 23.09 -2.61 4.69
CA LYS A 168 23.60 -3.59 5.67
C LYS A 168 22.48 -3.97 6.62
N ILE A 169 22.10 -5.25 6.65
CA ILE A 169 21.03 -5.77 7.51
C ILE A 169 21.64 -6.57 8.65
N ALA A 170 21.23 -6.28 9.89
CA ALA A 170 21.68 -6.95 11.11
C ALA A 170 20.51 -7.24 12.07
N GLY A 171 20.77 -8.06 13.09
CA GLY A 171 19.79 -8.44 14.12
C GLY A 171 19.14 -9.80 13.86
N HIS A 172 17.84 -9.92 14.12
CA HIS A 172 17.08 -11.17 13.99
C HIS A 172 16.65 -11.39 12.53
N LEU A 173 17.56 -11.95 11.72
CA LEU A 173 17.38 -12.12 10.27
C LEU A 173 16.33 -13.17 9.89
N ASP A 174 16.08 -14.12 10.79
CA ASP A 174 15.09 -15.19 10.62
C ASP A 174 13.71 -14.80 11.19
N ALA A 175 13.54 -13.55 11.62
CA ALA A 175 12.31 -13.06 12.21
C ALA A 175 11.15 -13.15 11.22
N THR A 176 10.14 -13.96 11.58
CA THR A 176 8.93 -14.12 10.79
C THR A 176 7.69 -13.71 11.59
N PHE A 177 6.79 -13.00 10.93
CA PHE A 177 5.55 -12.53 11.54
C PHE A 177 4.45 -12.45 10.49
N PRO A 178 3.18 -12.55 10.89
CA PRO A 178 2.08 -12.37 9.96
C PRO A 178 1.88 -10.89 9.61
N TYR A 179 1.82 -10.57 8.33
CA TYR A 179 1.54 -9.19 7.88
C TYR A 179 1.01 -9.15 6.44
N ILE A 180 0.43 -8.00 6.05
CA ILE A 180 0.05 -7.75 4.66
C ILE A 180 1.29 -7.30 3.89
N LEU A 181 1.73 -8.13 2.95
CA LEU A 181 3.02 -7.95 2.28
C LEU A 181 3.12 -6.61 1.55
N SER A 182 2.08 -6.23 0.82
CA SER A 182 2.03 -4.97 0.05
C SER A 182 2.18 -3.73 0.93
N HIS A 183 1.60 -3.75 2.14
CA HIS A 183 1.73 -2.64 3.09
C HIS A 183 3.17 -2.51 3.60
N LEU A 184 3.80 -3.65 3.93
CA LEU A 184 5.18 -3.65 4.40
C LEU A 184 6.15 -3.22 3.28
N GLU A 185 5.95 -3.72 2.07
CA GLU A 185 6.74 -3.33 0.90
C GLU A 185 6.62 -1.84 0.59
N TYR A 186 5.43 -1.25 0.75
CA TYR A 186 5.23 0.18 0.61
C TYR A 186 6.01 0.98 1.67
N ILE A 187 5.83 0.65 2.95
CA ILE A 187 6.49 1.37 4.06
C ILE A 187 8.01 1.27 3.92
N ILE A 188 8.55 0.05 3.75
CA ILE A 188 9.98 -0.18 3.61
C ILE A 188 10.52 0.47 2.34
N GLY A 189 9.80 0.39 1.22
CA GLY A 189 10.18 1.03 -0.03
C GLY A 189 10.31 2.55 0.10
N GLU A 190 9.37 3.21 0.79
CA GLU A 190 9.42 4.66 1.02
C GLU A 190 10.55 5.07 1.99
N LEU A 191 10.78 4.31 3.06
CA LEU A 191 11.88 4.58 3.99
C LEU A 191 13.24 4.45 3.30
N LEU A 192 13.45 3.35 2.55
CA LEU A 192 14.70 3.13 1.80
C LEU A 192 14.89 4.17 0.69
N ARG A 193 13.83 4.57 -0.01
CA ARG A 193 13.88 5.64 -1.00
C ARG A 193 14.40 6.94 -0.40
N ASN A 194 13.82 7.35 0.73
CA ASN A 194 14.23 8.58 1.40
C ASN A 194 15.69 8.51 1.87
N SER A 195 16.08 7.41 2.51
CA SER A 195 17.44 7.23 3.03
C SER A 195 18.49 7.13 1.92
N ILE A 196 18.24 6.35 0.86
CA ILE A 196 19.15 6.22 -0.30
C ILE A 196 19.32 7.56 -0.99
N GLN A 197 18.22 8.29 -1.21
CA GLN A 197 18.25 9.58 -1.87
C GLN A 197 19.02 10.62 -1.05
N ALA A 198 18.77 10.70 0.26
CA ALA A 198 19.45 11.67 1.14
C ALA A 198 20.97 11.41 1.19
N VAL A 199 21.39 10.15 1.32
CA VAL A 199 22.82 9.80 1.31
C VAL A 199 23.46 10.08 -0.05
N ALA A 200 22.80 9.72 -1.15
CA ALA A 200 23.33 9.94 -2.49
C ALA A 200 23.50 11.43 -2.82
N GLU A 201 22.50 12.26 -2.51
CA GLU A 201 22.55 13.71 -2.73
C GLU A 201 23.68 14.36 -1.89
N ARG A 202 23.75 14.05 -0.59
CA ARG A 202 24.81 14.57 0.29
C ARG A 202 26.21 14.13 -0.13
N TYR A 203 26.36 12.87 -0.56
CA TYR A 203 27.64 12.35 -1.02
C TYR A 203 28.10 13.05 -2.30
N GLN A 204 27.19 13.34 -3.24
CA GLN A 204 27.50 14.10 -4.45
C GLN A 204 27.96 15.53 -4.14
N GLU A 205 27.28 16.22 -3.22
CA GLU A 205 27.68 17.57 -2.77
C GLU A 205 29.07 17.59 -2.14
N SER A 206 29.39 16.57 -1.32
CA SER A 206 30.68 16.45 -0.63
C SER A 206 31.82 16.02 -1.55
N SER A 207 31.51 15.33 -2.66
CA SER A 207 32.49 14.82 -3.63
C SER A 207 32.89 15.84 -4.71
N ALA A 208 32.33 17.05 -4.68
CA ALA A 208 32.64 18.12 -5.64
C ALA A 208 34.09 18.66 -5.51
N THR A 209 34.82 18.28 -4.45
CA THR A 209 36.27 18.46 -4.34
C THR A 209 37.01 17.17 -4.76
N PRO A 210 37.81 17.19 -5.84
CA PRO A 210 38.43 15.98 -6.37
C PRO A 210 39.59 15.53 -5.47
N ALA A 211 39.34 14.55 -4.61
CA ALA A 211 40.38 13.76 -3.96
C ALA A 211 40.55 12.42 -4.70
N VAL A 212 41.80 11.97 -4.80
CA VAL A 212 42.25 10.79 -5.59
C VAL A 212 41.68 9.46 -5.06
N ASP A 213 41.16 9.45 -3.83
CA ASP A 213 40.41 8.34 -3.23
C ASP A 213 39.01 8.84 -2.84
N THR A 214 38.00 8.64 -3.70
CA THR A 214 36.61 8.94 -3.31
C THR A 214 36.04 7.74 -2.55
N PRO A 215 35.88 7.81 -1.22
CA PRO A 215 35.39 6.68 -0.42
C PRO A 215 33.92 6.40 -0.72
N SER A 216 33.52 5.15 -0.96
CA SER A 216 32.13 4.79 -1.21
C SER A 216 31.15 5.43 -0.20
N PRO A 217 29.92 5.80 -0.61
CA PRO A 217 28.95 6.42 0.29
C PRO A 217 28.67 5.54 1.52
N PRO A 218 28.39 6.16 2.70
CA PRO A 218 28.14 5.41 3.92
C PRO A 218 26.93 4.48 3.76
N PRO A 219 26.98 3.26 4.32
CA PRO A 219 25.90 2.29 4.18
C PRO A 219 24.63 2.75 4.92
N ILE A 220 23.48 2.30 4.44
CA ILE A 220 22.22 2.35 5.20
C ILE A 220 22.20 1.12 6.11
N GLU A 221 22.07 1.36 7.41
CA GLU A 221 22.06 0.30 8.42
C GLU A 221 20.63 -0.05 8.79
N ILE A 222 20.28 -1.32 8.64
CA ILE A 222 18.96 -1.85 8.98
C ILE A 222 19.11 -2.82 10.13
N THR A 223 18.37 -2.59 11.21
CA THR A 223 18.37 -3.47 12.38
C THR A 223 16.98 -4.08 12.57
N ILE A 224 16.88 -5.40 12.50
CA ILE A 224 15.65 -6.14 12.75
C ILE A 224 15.69 -6.68 14.19
N CYS A 225 14.75 -6.25 15.02
CA CYS A 225 14.61 -6.72 16.39
C CYS A 225 13.28 -7.45 16.56
N GLU A 226 13.34 -8.73 16.92
CA GLU A 226 12.17 -9.52 17.24
C GLU A 226 12.05 -9.68 18.75
N SER A 227 10.86 -9.40 19.27
CA SER A 227 10.47 -9.66 20.65
C SER A 227 9.25 -10.59 20.68
N SER A 228 8.76 -10.92 21.88
CA SER A 228 7.56 -11.74 22.05
C SER A 228 6.29 -11.03 21.54
N GLN A 229 6.25 -9.69 21.55
CA GLN A 229 5.06 -8.90 21.21
C GLN A 229 5.22 -8.12 19.90
N HIS A 230 6.44 -7.72 19.56
CA HIS A 230 6.72 -6.79 18.47
C HIS A 230 7.89 -7.23 17.60
N VAL A 231 7.80 -6.86 16.33
CA VAL A 231 8.96 -6.80 15.43
C VAL A 231 9.25 -5.32 15.17
N ILE A 232 10.48 -4.90 15.39
CA ILE A 232 10.94 -3.52 15.18
C ILE A 232 11.98 -3.54 14.06
N ILE A 233 11.77 -2.72 13.04
CA ILE A 233 12.71 -2.50 11.94
C ILE A 233 13.22 -1.08 12.06
N ARG A 234 14.51 -0.93 12.36
CA ARG A 234 15.20 0.36 12.34
C ARG A 234 15.88 0.55 10.98
N VAL A 235 15.66 1.68 10.33
CA VAL A 235 16.39 2.12 9.12
C VAL A 235 17.19 3.36 9.49
N SER A 236 18.52 3.27 9.47
CA SER A 236 19.44 4.34 9.83
C SER A 236 20.25 4.77 8.62
N ASP A 237 20.28 6.07 8.37
CA ASP A 237 21.08 6.68 7.31
C ASP A 237 22.00 7.78 7.83
N GLN A 238 22.97 8.15 7.00
CA GLN A 238 23.87 9.29 7.21
C GLN A 238 23.61 10.36 6.14
N GLY A 239 22.34 10.60 5.81
CA GLY A 239 21.90 11.52 4.75
C GLY A 239 21.91 13.00 5.16
N GLY A 240 22.40 13.34 6.35
CA GLY A 240 22.49 14.72 6.84
C GLY A 240 21.32 15.20 7.71
N GLY A 241 20.33 14.34 7.95
CA GLY A 241 19.21 14.65 8.82
C GLY A 241 18.14 15.54 8.19
N ILE A 242 17.18 15.96 9.01
CA ILE A 242 16.00 16.74 8.65
C ILE A 242 16.15 18.11 9.31
N ALA A 243 16.01 19.16 8.52
CA ALA A 243 16.09 20.54 9.00
C ALA A 243 14.98 20.85 10.02
N ARG A 244 15.31 21.68 11.03
CA ARG A 244 14.39 21.99 12.14
C ARG A 244 13.07 22.64 11.72
N ASP A 245 13.09 23.43 10.66
CA ASP A 245 11.91 24.10 10.10
C ASP A 245 10.97 23.13 9.35
N VAL A 246 11.48 21.99 8.89
CA VAL A 246 10.69 20.93 8.25
C VAL A 246 10.05 20.01 9.28
N MET A 247 10.67 19.81 10.45
CA MET A 247 10.24 18.85 11.47
C MET A 247 8.75 18.96 11.89
N PRO A 248 8.17 20.16 12.10
CA PRO A 248 6.75 20.30 12.45
C PRO A 248 5.78 19.81 11.36
N HIS A 249 6.26 19.72 10.12
CA HIS A 249 5.45 19.37 8.95
C HIS A 249 5.70 17.95 8.46
N LEU A 250 6.57 17.17 9.13
CA LEU A 250 7.01 15.85 8.68
C LEU A 250 5.85 14.88 8.41
N TRP A 251 4.83 14.93 9.27
CA TRP A 251 3.64 14.06 9.18
C TRP A 251 2.47 14.72 8.47
N SER A 252 2.64 15.94 7.96
CA SER A 252 1.62 16.64 7.20
C SER A 252 1.70 16.29 5.72
N PHE A 253 0.55 16.09 5.08
CA PHE A 253 0.47 15.94 3.63
C PHE A 253 0.84 17.26 2.93
N SER A 254 1.98 17.25 2.22
CA SER A 254 2.45 18.34 1.36
C SER A 254 2.55 19.74 2.01
N LYS A 255 2.65 19.84 3.34
CA LYS A 255 2.85 21.11 4.07
C LYS A 255 4.33 21.39 4.36
N GLY A 256 4.64 22.65 4.64
CA GLY A 256 5.95 23.12 5.09
C GLY A 256 6.69 23.97 4.05
N PRO A 257 7.98 24.26 4.28
CA PRO A 257 8.76 25.17 3.44
C PRO A 257 8.80 24.77 1.95
N ALA A 258 8.68 23.47 1.66
CA ALA A 258 8.72 22.93 0.30
C ALA A 258 7.35 22.88 -0.41
N SER A 259 6.24 23.30 0.20
CA SER A 259 4.87 23.11 -0.35
C SER A 259 4.70 23.61 -1.78
N GLY A 260 5.26 24.77 -2.15
CA GLY A 260 5.17 25.29 -3.52
C GLY A 260 5.82 24.37 -4.54
N ARG A 261 7.00 23.80 -4.22
CA ARG A 261 7.70 22.82 -5.07
C ARG A 261 6.94 21.50 -5.14
N LEU A 262 6.39 21.03 -4.02
CA LEU A 262 5.60 19.79 -3.98
C LEU A 262 4.33 19.92 -4.85
N LEU A 263 3.68 21.08 -4.82
CA LEU A 263 2.52 21.37 -5.67
C LEU A 263 2.90 21.42 -7.16
N ALA A 264 4.03 22.04 -7.50
CA ALA A 264 4.54 22.05 -8.87
C ALA A 264 4.86 20.63 -9.37
N ASN A 265 5.44 19.78 -8.51
CA ASN A 265 5.68 18.37 -8.81
C ASN A 265 4.37 17.60 -9.02
N LEU A 266 3.32 17.88 -8.26
CA LEU A 266 2.02 17.23 -8.44
C LEU A 266 1.46 17.45 -9.85
N GLY A 267 1.67 18.62 -10.45
CA GLY A 267 1.27 18.91 -11.82
C GLY A 267 2.05 18.14 -12.90
N GLN A 268 3.20 17.56 -12.55
CA GLN A 268 4.03 16.73 -13.45
C GLN A 268 3.72 15.24 -13.34
N VAL A 269 2.97 14.82 -12.31
CA VAL A 269 2.52 13.43 -12.20
C VAL A 269 1.59 13.19 -13.39
N PRO A 270 1.87 12.19 -14.26
CA PRO A 270 0.92 11.77 -15.27
C PRO A 270 -0.43 11.56 -14.57
N ARG A 271 -1.55 11.96 -15.19
CA ARG A 271 -2.86 11.66 -14.59
C ARG A 271 -2.98 10.14 -14.45
N LEU A 272 -2.63 9.63 -13.26
CA LEU A 272 -2.87 8.27 -12.82
C LEU A 272 -4.35 8.23 -12.53
N ALA A 273 -5.14 8.22 -13.59
CA ALA A 273 -6.50 7.80 -13.49
C ALA A 273 -6.41 6.35 -12.98
N ALA A 274 -6.95 6.09 -11.79
CA ALA A 274 -7.29 4.74 -11.37
C ALA A 274 -8.44 4.23 -12.27
N THR A 275 -8.22 4.20 -13.58
CA THR A 275 -9.15 3.69 -14.57
C THR A 275 -8.93 2.20 -14.66
N MET A 276 -10.04 1.46 -14.72
CA MET A 276 -10.06 0.01 -14.95
C MET A 276 -9.32 -0.44 -16.22
N GLN A 277 -8.84 0.50 -17.04
CA GLN A 277 -8.00 0.27 -18.21
C GLN A 277 -6.54 -0.07 -17.87
N GLU A 278 -6.03 0.23 -16.67
CA GLU A 278 -4.70 -0.26 -16.24
C GLU A 278 -4.68 -1.80 -16.11
N LEU A 279 -5.82 -2.44 -15.83
CA LEU A 279 -5.95 -3.91 -15.85
C LEU A 279 -5.88 -4.51 -17.26
N GLN A 280 -6.09 -3.72 -18.33
CA GLN A 280 -6.04 -4.18 -19.72
C GLN A 280 -4.73 -3.81 -20.42
N ALA A 281 -4.14 -2.66 -20.09
CA ALA A 281 -2.91 -2.17 -20.74
C ALA A 281 -1.70 -3.09 -20.50
N GLY A 282 -1.64 -3.81 -19.37
CA GLY A 282 -0.62 -4.83 -19.12
C GLY A 282 -0.72 -6.09 -20.01
N ALA A 283 -1.89 -6.35 -20.60
CA ALA A 283 -2.10 -7.51 -21.48
C ALA A 283 -1.71 -7.23 -22.94
N GLU A 284 -1.69 -5.96 -23.36
CA GLU A 284 -1.41 -5.57 -24.76
C GLU A 284 0.07 -5.28 -25.02
N GLN A 285 0.85 -4.92 -23.99
CA GLN A 285 2.31 -4.71 -24.12
C GLN A 285 3.15 -6.01 -24.12
N ALA A 286 2.53 -7.17 -23.87
CA ALA A 286 3.16 -8.48 -24.04
C ALA A 286 2.93 -9.10 -25.44
N ARG A 287 2.26 -8.40 -26.36
CA ARG A 287 1.87 -8.91 -27.70
C ARG A 287 2.49 -8.16 -28.88
N GLY A 288 3.64 -7.52 -28.69
CA GLY A 288 4.35 -6.85 -29.77
C GLY A 288 5.81 -7.26 -29.84
N ASP A 289 6.10 -8.45 -30.36
CA ASP A 289 7.20 -8.71 -31.30
C ASP A 289 7.29 -10.21 -31.65
N ARG A 290 6.67 -10.65 -32.76
CA ARG A 290 7.06 -11.84 -33.55
C ARG A 290 6.52 -11.73 -34.97
N THR A 291 7.30 -11.14 -35.86
CA THR A 291 7.31 -11.53 -37.28
C THR A 291 8.25 -12.73 -37.44
N HIS A 292 7.69 -13.93 -37.67
CA HIS A 292 8.17 -14.96 -38.63
C HIS A 292 7.48 -16.33 -38.40
N GLU A 293 7.34 -17.04 -39.51
CA GLU A 293 6.53 -18.23 -39.86
C GLU A 293 6.80 -19.56 -39.12
N PRO A 294 5.95 -20.61 -39.30
CA PRO A 294 5.85 -21.74 -38.40
C PRO A 294 6.80 -22.89 -38.74
N ASN A 295 7.37 -23.54 -37.72
CA ASN A 295 7.85 -24.91 -37.88
C ASN A 295 7.56 -25.76 -36.64
N GLN A 296 7.25 -27.03 -36.89
CA GLN A 296 6.75 -28.02 -35.96
C GLN A 296 7.85 -28.70 -35.11
N GLN A 297 7.39 -29.28 -34.00
CA GLN A 297 7.91 -30.44 -33.24
C GLN A 297 8.58 -30.22 -31.87
N ASP A 298 7.94 -30.91 -30.91
CA ASP A 298 8.44 -31.67 -29.76
C ASP A 298 8.97 -31.00 -28.47
N GLY A 299 8.42 -31.51 -27.35
CA GLY A 299 9.20 -31.81 -26.15
C GLY A 299 9.00 -30.91 -24.92
N THR A 300 8.36 -31.49 -23.89
CA THR A 300 8.40 -31.15 -22.44
C THR A 300 7.57 -29.96 -21.91
N PRO A 301 6.66 -30.17 -20.92
CA PRO A 301 6.12 -29.10 -20.10
C PRO A 301 6.87 -29.06 -18.76
N ASP A 302 7.99 -28.34 -18.72
CA ASP A 302 8.67 -28.01 -17.46
C ASP A 302 8.47 -26.53 -17.09
N GLN A 303 7.96 -26.34 -15.87
CA GLN A 303 8.13 -25.17 -14.98
C GLN A 303 8.17 -23.76 -15.60
N LYS A 304 6.99 -23.17 -15.85
CA LYS A 304 6.77 -21.71 -15.72
C LYS A 304 5.37 -21.42 -15.20
N ARG A 305 5.16 -21.59 -13.89
CA ARG A 305 3.99 -21.08 -13.17
C ARG A 305 4.50 -20.26 -11.98
N GLY A 306 4.85 -19.01 -12.25
CA GLY A 306 5.28 -18.09 -11.20
C GLY A 306 5.88 -16.80 -11.75
N SER A 307 5.05 -15.79 -12.01
CA SER A 307 5.42 -14.38 -11.77
C SER A 307 4.28 -13.38 -12.04
N ASP A 308 3.15 -13.76 -12.66
CA ASP A 308 2.01 -12.83 -12.85
C ASP A 308 1.08 -12.77 -11.63
N ARG A 309 1.60 -12.38 -10.46
CA ARG A 309 0.75 -12.06 -9.30
C ARG A 309 0.98 -10.63 -8.82
N GLY A 310 0.06 -9.75 -9.22
CA GLY A 310 -0.39 -8.62 -8.42
C GLY A 310 0.31 -7.30 -8.72
N ASP A 311 -0.11 -6.62 -9.79
CA ASP A 311 0.10 -5.19 -9.92
C ASP A 311 -0.81 -4.49 -8.87
N ASN A 312 -0.31 -4.37 -7.65
CA ASN A 312 -1.04 -3.77 -6.53
C ASN A 312 -1.02 -2.25 -6.67
N SER A 313 -2.12 -1.56 -6.37
CA SER A 313 -2.21 -0.08 -6.47
C SER A 313 -1.17 0.69 -5.66
N LEU A 314 -0.52 0.07 -4.68
CA LEU A 314 0.60 0.65 -3.92
C LEU A 314 1.96 0.51 -4.62
N ALA A 315 2.12 -0.48 -5.49
CA ALA A 315 3.36 -0.70 -6.25
C ALA A 315 3.60 0.46 -7.24
N SER A 316 2.55 1.03 -7.83
CA SER A 316 2.65 2.19 -8.73
C SER A 316 3.10 3.47 -8.00
N LEU A 317 2.70 3.65 -6.74
CA LEU A 317 3.21 4.75 -5.91
C LEU A 317 4.69 4.58 -5.61
N SER A 318 5.13 3.34 -5.38
CA SER A 318 6.52 2.98 -5.08
C SER A 318 7.42 2.93 -6.30
N SER A 319 6.93 3.03 -7.54
CA SER A 319 7.74 2.99 -8.76
C SER A 319 8.05 4.38 -9.35
N ARG A 320 7.51 5.46 -8.76
CA ARG A 320 7.67 6.83 -9.24
C ARG A 320 9.13 7.31 -9.33
N PRO A 321 9.45 8.25 -10.24
CA PRO A 321 10.78 8.84 -10.34
C PRO A 321 11.26 9.49 -9.02
N PRO A 322 12.52 9.30 -8.59
CA PRO A 322 13.08 9.86 -7.35
C PRO A 322 13.04 11.39 -7.24
N ASN A 323 13.12 12.09 -8.36
CA ASN A 323 13.03 13.56 -8.43
C ASN A 323 11.60 14.08 -8.19
N LEU A 324 10.58 13.22 -8.31
CA LEU A 324 9.19 13.59 -8.14
C LEU A 324 8.74 13.43 -6.68
N ARG A 325 9.13 14.40 -5.84
CA ARG A 325 8.72 14.46 -4.42
C ARG A 325 7.32 15.06 -4.30
N LEU A 326 6.37 14.28 -3.77
CA LEU A 326 4.98 14.71 -3.56
C LEU A 326 4.65 15.02 -2.08
N GLY A 327 5.51 14.62 -1.14
CA GLY A 327 5.28 14.84 0.29
C GLY A 327 4.16 13.98 0.89
N MET A 328 3.88 12.82 0.29
CA MET A 328 2.84 11.88 0.75
C MET A 328 3.41 10.58 1.35
N GLY A 329 4.66 10.24 1.04
CA GLY A 329 5.26 8.95 1.39
C GLY A 329 5.31 8.65 2.90
N LEU A 330 5.92 9.53 3.69
CA LEU A 330 6.04 9.35 5.14
C LEU A 330 4.68 9.40 5.87
N PRO A 331 3.79 10.38 5.63
CA PRO A 331 2.46 10.38 6.23
C PRO A 331 1.66 9.12 5.90
N LEU A 332 1.70 8.67 4.63
CA LEU A 332 0.97 7.46 4.22
C LEU A 332 1.58 6.18 4.81
N SER A 333 2.91 6.10 4.90
CA SER A 333 3.60 5.00 5.56
C SER A 333 3.20 4.88 7.04
N ARG A 334 3.04 6.02 7.73
CA ARG A 334 2.57 6.05 9.12
C ARG A 334 1.13 5.54 9.24
N VAL A 335 0.24 5.98 8.35
CA VAL A 335 -1.16 5.48 8.30
C VAL A 335 -1.18 3.96 8.13
N TYR A 336 -0.37 3.40 7.20
CA TYR A 336 -0.29 1.95 7.00
C TYR A 336 0.29 1.19 8.20
N ALA A 337 1.26 1.77 8.90
CA ALA A 337 1.84 1.18 10.12
C ALA A 337 0.82 1.17 11.28
N GLU A 338 0.13 2.29 11.50
CA GLU A 338 -0.85 2.45 12.58
C GLU A 338 -2.13 1.65 12.33
N TYR A 339 -2.50 1.43 11.06
CA TYR A 339 -3.69 0.66 10.68
C TYR A 339 -3.72 -0.72 11.35
N TRP A 340 -2.58 -1.42 11.42
CA TRP A 340 -2.46 -2.72 12.10
C TRP A 340 -1.89 -2.63 13.52
N ALA A 341 -2.15 -1.50 14.20
CA ALA A 341 -1.72 -1.22 15.57
C ALA A 341 -0.20 -1.30 15.78
N GLY A 342 0.56 -0.94 14.73
CA GLY A 342 1.98 -0.64 14.79
C GLY A 342 2.24 0.84 15.03
N SER A 343 3.48 1.27 14.79
CA SER A 343 3.87 2.69 14.82
C SER A 343 5.05 2.96 13.90
N LEU A 344 5.20 4.20 13.47
CA LEU A 344 6.36 4.69 12.72
C LEU A 344 6.88 5.96 13.39
N ALA A 345 8.11 5.93 13.90
CA ALA A 345 8.77 7.06 14.55
C ALA A 345 10.07 7.41 13.82
N LEU A 346 10.38 8.71 13.72
CA LEU A 346 11.64 9.19 13.14
C LEU A 346 12.40 10.00 14.19
N HIS A 347 13.69 9.73 14.30
CA HIS A 347 14.64 10.49 15.10
C HIS A 347 15.72 11.04 14.19
N SER A 348 15.72 12.36 14.01
CA SER A 348 16.72 13.01 13.16
C SER A 348 17.82 13.65 13.99
N LEU A 349 19.05 13.47 13.50
CA LEU A 349 20.25 14.17 13.95
C LEU A 349 20.66 15.11 12.82
N GLU A 350 20.16 16.36 12.86
CA GLU A 350 20.47 17.39 11.88
C GLU A 350 22.00 17.57 11.74
N GLY A 351 22.49 17.50 10.51
CA GLY A 351 23.92 17.48 10.18
C GLY A 351 24.55 16.08 10.07
N TYR A 352 23.88 15.04 10.55
CA TYR A 352 24.36 13.65 10.52
C TYR A 352 23.44 12.72 9.72
N GLY A 353 22.20 12.48 10.16
CA GLY A 353 21.37 11.43 9.60
C GLY A 353 19.99 11.27 10.25
N VAL A 354 19.30 10.19 9.91
CA VAL A 354 17.98 9.84 10.45
C VAL A 354 17.92 8.37 10.84
N ASP A 355 17.31 8.11 12.00
CA ASP A 355 16.85 6.77 12.38
C ASP A 355 15.32 6.72 12.29
N ALA A 356 14.78 5.86 11.42
CA ALA A 356 13.36 5.54 11.33
C ALA A 356 13.08 4.19 12.01
N PHE A 357 12.10 4.15 12.92
CA PHE A 357 11.69 2.96 13.65
C PHE A 357 10.26 2.57 13.26
N LEU A 358 10.13 1.45 12.56
CA LEU A 358 8.85 0.81 12.27
C LEU A 358 8.61 -0.29 13.31
N GLN A 359 7.55 -0.17 14.10
CA GLN A 359 7.11 -1.19 15.05
C GLN A 359 5.87 -1.90 14.53
N ILE A 360 5.90 -3.23 14.50
CA ILE A 360 4.83 -4.10 14.03
C ILE A 360 4.38 -5.01 15.17
N SER A 361 3.07 -5.20 15.31
CA SER A 361 2.49 -6.15 16.26
C SER A 361 2.64 -7.59 15.75
N LYS A 362 3.36 -8.44 16.48
CA LYS A 362 3.62 -9.83 16.08
C LYS A 362 2.37 -10.72 16.22
N LEU A 363 1.54 -10.43 17.22
CA LEU A 363 0.38 -11.26 17.55
C LEU A 363 -0.81 -11.04 16.61
N GLY A 364 -0.87 -9.89 15.93
CA GLY A 364 -1.97 -9.52 15.03
C GLY A 364 -3.35 -9.54 15.70
N ASN A 365 -3.42 -9.55 17.03
CA ASN A 365 -4.63 -9.71 17.83
C ASN A 365 -5.35 -8.39 18.09
N LYS A 366 -4.69 -7.27 17.82
CA LYS A 366 -5.29 -5.94 17.88
C LYS A 366 -6.13 -5.72 16.63
N ASN A 367 -7.32 -5.17 16.84
CA ASN A 367 -8.17 -4.73 15.75
C ASN A 367 -7.50 -3.59 14.98
N GLU A 368 -7.85 -3.51 13.70
CA GLU A 368 -7.46 -2.39 12.85
C GLU A 368 -7.89 -1.06 13.47
N GLN A 369 -7.05 -0.04 13.31
CA GLN A 369 -7.31 1.31 13.79
C GLN A 369 -7.89 2.13 12.63
N LEU A 370 -9.18 2.41 12.70
CA LEU A 370 -9.84 3.33 11.78
C LEU A 370 -9.54 4.76 12.26
N THR A 371 -8.53 5.40 11.69
CA THR A 371 -8.24 6.81 11.98
C THR A 371 -9.46 7.67 11.66
N THR A 372 -10.02 8.29 12.69
CA THR A 372 -11.10 9.28 12.57
C THR A 372 -10.50 10.67 12.54
N ARG A 373 -11.21 11.65 11.97
CA ARG A 373 -10.77 13.05 11.95
C ARG A 373 -10.42 13.57 13.36
N ALA A 374 -11.22 13.17 14.36
CA ALA A 374 -10.98 13.47 15.78
C ALA A 374 -9.64 12.94 16.31
N SER A 375 -9.12 11.82 15.79
CA SER A 375 -7.81 11.27 16.19
C SER A 375 -6.62 11.94 15.49
N ILE A 376 -6.84 12.56 14.32
CA ILE A 376 -5.80 13.27 13.56
C ILE A 376 -5.64 14.71 14.07
N ASP A 377 -6.74 15.35 14.47
CA ASP A 377 -6.73 16.73 15.01
C ASP A 377 -6.24 16.82 16.48
N ALA A 378 -6.04 15.68 17.15
CA ALA A 378 -5.60 15.60 18.56
C ALA A 378 -4.08 15.49 18.76
N VAL A 379 -3.30 15.52 17.66
CA VAL A 379 -1.83 15.54 17.63
C VAL A 379 -1.38 16.87 17.04
#